data_AF-A0A1S3TDI5-F1
#
_entry.id   AF-A0A1S3TDI5-F1
#
_cell.length_a   1.000
_cell.length_b   1.000
_cell.length_c   1.000
_cell.angle_alpha   90.00
_cell.angle_beta   90.00
_cell.angle_gamma   90.00
#
_symmetry.space_group_name_H-M   'P 1'
#
loop_
_entity.id
_entity.type
_entity.pdbx_description
1 polymer ?
#
loop_
_entity_poly.entity_id
_entity_poly.type
_entity_poly.pdbx_seq_one_letter_code
_entity_poly.pdbx_strand_id
1 'polypeptide(L)'
;MEFWKLFFVALMPVLKVLLITALGTILAIDRFNILGKTARKSLNNMVYFVFAPALLCTSLAETITLRSVVRLWFMPLNILLTFIIGTVLGLLLVKLTRVPNHLHGLVLGCCSAGNLGNLPIIIVPAVCKQSGNPFGDVNV
;
A
#
# COMPACT_ATOMS: atom_id res chain seq x y z
N MET A 1 -18.14 15.68 17.83
CA MET A 1 -18.44 14.23 17.70
C MET A 1 -17.82 13.61 16.45
N GLU A 2 -17.67 14.33 15.33
CA GLU A 2 -17.07 13.76 14.10
C GLU A 2 -15.56 13.47 14.19
N PHE A 3 -14.77 14.30 14.88
CA PHE A 3 -13.33 14.06 15.02
C PHE A 3 -13.00 12.71 15.65
N TRP A 4 -13.68 12.35 16.75
CA TRP A 4 -13.51 11.06 17.41
C TRP A 4 -13.91 9.89 16.49
N LYS A 5 -14.99 10.05 15.72
CA LYS A 5 -15.43 9.04 14.76
C LYS A 5 -14.39 8.84 13.65
N LEU A 6 -13.86 9.93 13.08
CA LEU A 6 -12.81 9.90 12.07
C LEU A 6 -11.51 9.30 12.64
N PHE A 7 -11.16 9.64 13.87
CA PHE A 7 -10.00 9.10 14.57
C PHE A 7 -10.09 7.58 14.75
N PHE A 8 -11.24 7.06 15.24
CA PHE A 8 -11.44 5.62 15.38
C PHE A 8 -11.43 4.89 14.04
N VAL A 9 -12.04 5.47 12.99
CA VAL A 9 -12.02 4.90 11.64
C VAL A 9 -10.60 4.84 11.08
N ALA A 10 -9.79 5.88 11.29
CA ALA A 10 -8.39 5.90 10.85
C ALA A 10 -7.47 4.98 11.69
N LEU A 11 -7.77 4.81 12.98
CA LEU A 11 -6.99 3.96 13.90
C LEU A 11 -7.20 2.47 13.63
N MET A 12 -8.41 2.07 13.25
CA MET A 12 -8.77 0.65 13.16
C MET A 12 -7.92 -0.17 12.16
N PRO A 13 -7.56 0.33 10.97
CA PRO A 13 -6.61 -0.34 10.08
C PRO A 13 -5.23 -0.53 10.73
N VAL A 14 -4.69 0.51 11.39
CA VAL A 14 -3.39 0.46 12.05
C VAL A 14 -3.38 -0.61 13.14
N LEU A 15 -4.45 -0.64 13.94
CA LEU A 15 -4.59 -1.59 15.04
C LEU A 15 -4.71 -3.03 14.53
N LYS A 16 -5.46 -3.26 13.44
CA LYS A 16 -5.54 -4.58 12.79
C LYS A 16 -4.17 -5.05 12.29
N VAL A 17 -3.41 -4.17 11.62
CA VAL A 17 -2.06 -4.51 11.14
C VAL A 17 -1.16 -4.85 12.32
N LEU A 18 -1.18 -4.04 13.39
CA LEU A 18 -0.38 -4.27 14.59
C LEU A 18 -0.68 -5.63 15.23
N LEU A 19 -1.96 -5.99 15.38
CA LEU A 19 -2.38 -7.26 15.96
C LEU A 19 -1.94 -8.45 15.11
N ILE A 20 -2.10 -8.37 13.79
CA ILE A 20 -1.67 -9.43 12.86
C ILE A 20 -0.14 -9.60 12.92
N THR A 21 0.62 -8.50 12.96
CA THR A 21 2.08 -8.54 13.10
C THR A 21 2.50 -9.13 14.45
N ALA A 22 1.82 -8.76 15.55
CA ALA A 22 2.09 -9.31 16.88
C ALA A 22 1.87 -10.83 16.91
N LEU A 23 0.73 -11.30 16.39
CA LEU A 23 0.42 -12.74 16.27
C LEU A 23 1.47 -13.47 15.42
N GLY A 24 1.82 -12.93 14.25
CA GLY A 24 2.85 -13.52 13.39
C GLY A 24 4.22 -13.59 14.07
N THR A 25 4.56 -12.58 14.89
CA THR A 25 5.80 -12.56 15.66
C THR A 25 5.79 -13.61 16.76
N ILE A 26 4.68 -13.75 17.50
CA ILE A 26 4.51 -14.79 18.53
C ILE A 26 4.65 -16.20 17.93
N LEU A 27 4.06 -16.43 16.75
CA LEU A 27 4.19 -17.72 16.03
C LEU A 27 5.61 -17.99 15.50
N ALA A 28 6.41 -16.94 15.29
CA ALA A 28 7.79 -17.03 14.81
C ALA A 28 8.83 -17.13 15.93
N ILE A 29 8.44 -16.96 17.21
CA ILE A 29 9.33 -17.14 18.36
C ILE A 29 9.76 -18.61 18.47
N ASP A 30 11.06 -18.83 18.72
CA ASP A 30 11.68 -20.16 18.82
C ASP A 30 11.01 -21.09 19.85
N ARG A 31 10.30 -20.53 20.84
CA ARG A 31 9.54 -21.28 21.86
C ARG A 31 8.35 -22.04 21.27
N PHE A 32 7.70 -21.51 20.23
CA PHE A 32 6.56 -22.15 19.56
C PHE A 32 6.98 -22.75 18.21
N ASN A 33 7.93 -22.16 17.49
CA ASN A 33 8.54 -22.63 16.22
C ASN A 33 7.56 -23.17 15.15
N ILE A 34 6.28 -22.79 15.23
CA ILE A 34 5.25 -23.15 14.24
C ILE A 34 5.56 -22.46 12.90
N LEU A 35 6.06 -21.22 12.95
CA LEU A 35 6.58 -20.48 11.81
C LEU A 35 8.11 -20.46 11.81
N GLY A 36 8.72 -21.65 11.75
CA GLY A 36 10.17 -21.80 11.63
C GLY A 36 10.76 -21.12 10.39
N LYS A 37 12.09 -21.06 10.29
CA LYS A 37 12.80 -20.40 9.16
C LYS A 37 12.32 -20.88 7.79
N THR A 38 12.11 -22.18 7.62
CA THR A 38 11.63 -22.77 6.35
C THR A 38 10.20 -22.35 6.04
N ALA A 39 9.28 -22.43 7.03
CA ALA A 39 7.88 -22.03 6.85
C ALA A 39 7.76 -20.53 6.52
N ARG A 40 8.52 -19.66 7.20
CA ARG A 40 8.56 -18.22 6.89
C ARG A 40 9.06 -17.95 5.46
N LYS A 41 10.10 -18.67 5.01
CA LYS A 41 10.64 -18.49 3.67
C LYS A 41 9.65 -18.95 2.59
N SER A 42 9.01 -20.09 2.78
CA SER A 42 7.97 -20.59 1.86
C SER A 42 6.75 -19.69 1.82
N LEU A 43 6.28 -19.21 2.99
CA LEU A 43 5.16 -18.29 3.08
C LEU A 43 5.48 -16.95 2.40
N ASN A 44 6.67 -16.39 2.63
CA ASN A 44 7.09 -15.15 1.98
C ASN A 44 7.17 -15.30 0.46
N ASN A 45 7.68 -16.43 -0.04
CA ASN A 45 7.69 -16.71 -1.47
C ASN A 45 6.27 -16.82 -2.04
N MET A 46 5.35 -17.50 -1.35
CA MET A 46 3.96 -17.63 -1.80
C MET A 46 3.26 -16.26 -1.82
N VAL A 47 3.47 -15.42 -0.80
CA VAL A 47 2.95 -14.06 -0.76
C VAL A 47 3.49 -13.23 -1.91
N TYR A 48 4.80 -13.27 -2.16
CA TYR A 48 5.42 -12.43 -3.17
C TYR A 48 5.09 -12.88 -4.61
N PHE A 49 5.13 -14.18 -4.89
CA PHE A 49 4.97 -14.71 -6.25
C PHE A 49 3.53 -15.07 -6.63
N VAL A 50 2.65 -15.34 -5.66
CA VAL A 50 1.28 -15.78 -5.94
C VAL A 50 0.27 -14.75 -5.45
N PHE A 51 0.26 -14.45 -4.15
CA PHE A 51 -0.81 -13.61 -3.60
C PHE A 51 -0.70 -12.16 -4.02
N ALA A 52 0.50 -11.57 -4.07
CA ALA A 52 0.69 -10.19 -4.50
C ALA A 52 0.22 -9.97 -5.96
N PRO A 53 0.70 -10.72 -6.98
CA PRO A 53 0.21 -10.55 -8.34
C PRO A 53 -1.25 -10.95 -8.50
N ALA A 54 -1.74 -11.97 -7.79
CA ALA A 54 -3.17 -12.32 -7.83
C ALA A 54 -4.05 -11.18 -7.29
N LEU A 55 -3.69 -10.59 -6.15
CA LEU A 55 -4.43 -9.47 -5.55
C LEU A 55 -4.38 -8.23 -6.44
N LEU A 56 -3.23 -7.94 -7.05
CA LEU A 56 -3.10 -6.87 -8.03
C LEU A 56 -4.00 -7.15 -9.24
N CYS A 57 -3.94 -8.36 -9.81
CA CYS A 57 -4.75 -8.73 -10.95
C CYS A 57 -6.26 -8.67 -10.64
N THR A 58 -6.73 -9.17 -9.50
CA THR A 58 -8.16 -9.13 -9.16
C THR A 58 -8.63 -7.71 -8.86
N SER A 59 -7.86 -6.94 -8.07
CA SER A 59 -8.22 -5.57 -7.72
C SER A 59 -8.17 -4.65 -8.94
N LEU A 60 -7.22 -4.86 -9.87
CA LEU A 60 -7.18 -4.10 -11.12
C LEU A 60 -8.25 -4.61 -12.11
N ALA A 61 -8.47 -5.92 -12.25
CA ALA A 61 -9.42 -6.45 -13.23
C ALA A 61 -10.87 -6.02 -12.96
N GLU A 62 -11.29 -5.93 -11.69
CA GLU A 62 -12.64 -5.43 -11.36
C GLU A 62 -12.79 -3.93 -11.58
N THR A 63 -11.71 -3.16 -11.49
CA THR A 63 -11.76 -1.69 -11.47
C THR A 63 -11.28 -1.03 -12.77
N ILE A 64 -10.54 -1.75 -13.61
CA ILE A 64 -9.88 -1.25 -14.83
C ILE A 64 -10.36 -2.04 -16.05
N THR A 65 -11.33 -1.49 -16.77
CA THR A 65 -11.57 -1.85 -18.18
C THR A 65 -10.54 -1.11 -19.04
N LEU A 66 -9.97 -1.73 -20.10
CA LEU A 66 -8.99 -1.09 -20.99
C LEU A 66 -9.44 0.27 -21.54
N ARG A 67 -10.76 0.45 -21.71
CA ARG A 67 -11.39 1.70 -22.14
C ARG A 67 -11.33 2.81 -21.08
N SER A 68 -11.35 2.46 -19.79
CA SER A 68 -11.22 3.39 -18.65
C SER A 68 -9.76 3.79 -18.39
N VAL A 69 -8.78 2.92 -18.64
CA VAL A 69 -7.34 3.25 -18.53
C VAL A 69 -6.95 4.40 -19.45
N VAL A 70 -7.50 4.42 -20.67
CA VAL A 70 -7.26 5.49 -21.64
C VAL A 70 -7.87 6.82 -21.15
N ARG A 71 -9.05 6.79 -20.50
CA ARG A 71 -9.62 7.99 -19.86
C ARG A 71 -8.88 8.43 -18.59
N LEU A 72 -8.32 7.48 -17.84
CA LEU A 72 -7.59 7.71 -16.59
C LEU A 72 -6.07 7.86 -16.77
N TRP A 73 -5.56 8.08 -17.99
CA TRP A 73 -4.10 8.19 -18.26
C TRP A 73 -3.39 9.26 -17.41
N PHE A 74 -4.13 10.25 -16.91
CA PHE A 74 -3.65 11.27 -15.98
C PHE A 74 -3.25 10.71 -14.60
N MET A 75 -3.88 9.61 -14.17
CA MET A 75 -3.59 8.96 -12.88
C MET A 75 -2.22 8.24 -12.86
N PRO A 76 -1.85 7.41 -13.87
CA PRO A 76 -0.47 6.90 -14.02
C PRO A 76 0.58 8.02 -14.05
N LEU A 77 0.32 9.12 -14.76
CA LEU A 77 1.22 10.26 -14.78
C LEU A 77 1.36 10.93 -13.41
N ASN A 78 0.26 11.14 -12.70
CA ASN A 78 0.31 11.67 -11.33
C ASN A 78 1.10 10.75 -10.40
N ILE A 79 0.92 9.43 -10.51
CA ILE A 79 1.69 8.45 -9.73
C ILE A 79 3.19 8.57 -10.06
N LEU A 80 3.55 8.67 -11.34
CA LEU A 80 4.93 8.86 -11.78
C LEU A 80 5.52 10.16 -11.22
N LEU A 81 4.78 11.26 -11.30
CA LEU A 81 5.21 12.57 -10.80
C LEU A 81 5.38 12.54 -9.27
N THR A 82 4.46 11.88 -8.55
CA THR A 82 4.56 11.69 -7.10
C THR A 82 5.79 10.86 -6.74
N PHE A 83 6.13 9.84 -7.53
CA PHE A 83 7.35 9.06 -7.35
C PHE A 83 8.61 9.90 -7.55
N ILE A 84 8.64 10.75 -8.58
CA ILE A 84 9.77 11.65 -8.85
C ILE A 84 9.94 12.63 -7.69
N ILE A 85 8.87 13.30 -7.27
CA ILE A 85 8.90 14.27 -6.16
C ILE A 85 9.31 13.57 -4.85
N GLY A 86 8.72 12.41 -4.56
CA GLY A 86 9.04 11.62 -3.36
C GLY A 86 10.48 11.12 -3.34
N THR A 87 11.05 10.78 -4.50
CA THR A 87 12.47 10.39 -4.63
C THR A 87 13.39 11.58 -4.37
N VAL A 88 13.08 12.75 -4.95
CA VAL A 88 13.86 13.99 -4.73
C VAL A 88 13.82 14.40 -3.26
N LEU A 89 12.65 14.36 -2.62
CA LEU A 89 12.50 14.61 -1.20
C LEU A 89 13.23 13.57 -0.34
N GLY A 90 13.17 12.29 -0.71
CA GLY A 90 13.88 11.22 -0.01
C GLY A 90 15.40 11.39 -0.08
N LEU A 91 15.95 11.79 -1.23
CA LEU A 91 17.37 12.11 -1.38
C LEU A 91 17.77 13.34 -0.56
N LEU A 92 16.93 14.37 -0.54
CA LEU A 92 17.15 15.56 0.29
C LEU A 92 17.17 15.19 1.79
N LEU A 93 16.23 14.33 2.21
CA LEU A 93 16.13 13.86 3.58
C LEU A 93 17.35 13.04 3.98
N VAL A 94 17.77 12.08 3.16
CA VAL A 94 18.99 11.28 3.36
C VAL A 94 20.22 12.17 3.53
N LYS A 95 20.33 13.22 2.71
CA LYS A 95 21.45 14.17 2.76
C LYS A 95 21.42 15.04 4.03
N LEU A 96 20.23 15.40 4.50
CA LEU A 96 20.04 16.21 5.71
C LEU A 96 20.28 15.41 6.99
N THR A 97 19.73 14.20 7.11
CA THR A 97 19.84 13.37 8.31
C THR A 97 21.06 12.46 8.34
N ARG A 98 21.89 12.47 7.29
CA ARG A 98 23.10 11.62 7.15
C ARG A 98 22.81 10.16 7.50
N VAL A 99 21.78 9.61 6.86
CA VAL A 99 21.37 8.22 7.06
C VAL A 99 22.54 7.27 6.75
N PRO A 100 22.72 6.16 7.49
CA PRO A 100 23.74 5.18 7.15
C PRO A 100 23.40 4.45 5.85
N ASN A 101 24.42 4.16 5.03
CA ASN A 101 24.27 3.64 3.66
C ASN A 101 23.36 2.39 3.52
N HIS A 102 23.28 1.54 4.55
CA HIS A 102 22.41 0.35 4.54
C HIS A 102 20.90 0.66 4.59
N LEU A 103 20.51 1.85 5.07
CA LEU A 103 19.10 2.26 5.19
C LEU A 103 18.67 3.19 4.06
N HIS A 104 19.58 3.63 3.18
CA HIS A 104 19.25 4.54 2.08
C HIS A 104 18.16 3.98 1.18
N GLY A 105 18.24 2.69 0.82
CA GLY A 105 17.21 2.06 -0.01
C GLY A 105 15.84 1.99 0.66
N LEU A 106 15.81 1.77 1.98
CA LEU A 106 14.56 1.73 2.74
C LEU A 106 13.93 3.13 2.86
N VAL A 107 14.73 4.14 3.20
CA VAL A 107 14.27 5.54 3.31
C VAL A 107 13.78 6.04 1.96
N LEU A 108 14.55 5.81 0.90
CA LEU A 108 14.17 6.24 -0.44
C LEU A 108 12.91 5.53 -0.92
N GLY A 109 12.81 4.22 -0.71
CA GLY A 109 11.62 3.44 -1.07
C GLY A 109 10.37 3.87 -0.32
N CYS A 110 10.45 4.11 0.99
CA CYS A 110 9.34 4.62 1.78
C CYS A 110 8.92 6.04 1.34
N CYS A 111 9.87 6.92 1.02
CA CYS A 111 9.59 8.28 0.57
C CYS A 111 9.04 8.36 -0.87
N SER A 112 9.51 7.50 -1.78
CA SER A 112 9.11 7.51 -3.19
C SER A 112 7.81 6.76 -3.45
N ALA A 113 7.65 5.56 -2.86
CA ALA A 113 6.51 4.70 -3.10
C ALA A 113 5.35 4.95 -2.12
N GLY A 114 5.61 5.54 -0.95
CA GLY A 114 4.59 5.72 0.09
C GLY A 114 3.80 4.42 0.35
N ASN A 115 2.50 4.54 0.63
CA ASN A 115 1.57 3.40 0.71
C ASN A 115 0.77 3.25 -0.61
N LEU A 116 1.43 3.42 -1.77
CA LEU A 116 0.81 3.32 -3.09
C LEU A 116 0.30 1.90 -3.44
N GLY A 117 0.63 0.89 -2.65
CA GLY A 117 0.04 -0.45 -2.79
C GLY A 117 -1.40 -0.52 -2.28
N ASN A 118 -1.67 0.00 -1.08
CA ASN A 118 -2.97 -0.18 -0.43
C ASN A 118 -3.88 1.06 -0.56
N LEU A 119 -3.32 2.28 -0.59
CA LEU A 119 -4.12 3.51 -0.65
C LEU A 119 -4.79 3.73 -2.01
N PRO A 120 -4.11 3.64 -3.17
CA PRO A 120 -4.74 3.80 -4.47
C PRO A 120 -5.80 2.73 -4.75
N ILE A 121 -5.55 1.47 -4.37
CA ILE A 121 -6.53 0.38 -4.50
C ILE A 121 -7.81 0.67 -3.70
N ILE A 122 -7.74 1.40 -2.58
CA ILE A 122 -8.91 1.77 -1.77
C ILE A 122 -9.52 3.10 -2.23
N ILE A 123 -8.70 4.07 -2.62
CA ILE A 123 -9.14 5.42 -3.01
C ILE A 123 -9.79 5.42 -4.38
N VAL A 124 -9.27 4.66 -5.35
CA VAL A 124 -9.84 4.63 -6.71
C VAL A 124 -11.30 4.16 -6.70
N PRO A 125 -11.66 3.01 -6.08
CA PRO A 125 -13.05 2.60 -5.96
C PRO A 125 -13.89 3.59 -5.13
N ALA A 126 -13.33 4.17 -4.06
CA ALA A 126 -14.05 5.12 -3.22
C ALA A 126 -14.43 6.41 -4.00
N VAL A 127 -13.50 6.95 -4.79
CA VAL A 127 -13.73 8.14 -5.64
C VAL A 127 -14.71 7.81 -6.78
N CYS A 128 -14.60 6.62 -7.38
CA CYS A 128 -15.56 6.18 -8.40
C CYS A 128 -16.96 5.91 -7.83
N LYS A 129 -17.09 5.57 -6.55
CA LYS A 129 -18.37 5.25 -5.89
C LYS A 129 -19.00 6.44 -5.14
N GLN A 130 -18.32 7.58 -5.07
CA GLN A 130 -18.82 8.79 -4.42
C GLN A 130 -19.83 9.52 -5.32
N SER A 131 -21.02 9.83 -4.78
CA SER A 131 -22.04 10.62 -5.49
C SER A 131 -21.50 12.03 -5.79
N GLY A 132 -21.63 12.46 -7.05
CA GLY A 132 -21.04 13.72 -7.55
C GLY A 132 -19.61 13.59 -8.10
N ASN A 133 -19.14 12.38 -8.40
CA ASN A 133 -17.84 12.19 -9.04
C ASN A 133 -17.79 12.89 -10.44
N PRO A 134 -16.61 13.38 -10.89
CA PRO A 134 -16.46 14.00 -12.21
C PRO A 134 -16.57 13.02 -13.39
N PHE A 135 -16.87 11.74 -13.13
CA PHE A 135 -16.94 10.65 -14.09
C PHE A 135 -18.38 10.13 -14.32
N GLY A 136 -19.40 10.76 -13.71
CA GLY A 136 -20.81 10.41 -13.81
C GLY A 136 -21.32 9.53 -12.67
N ASP A 137 -22.59 9.75 -12.27
CA ASP A 137 -23.24 8.97 -11.21
C ASP A 137 -23.26 7.47 -11.56
N VAL A 138 -22.87 6.65 -10.58
CA VAL A 138 -23.06 5.21 -10.59
C VAL A 138 -24.55 4.92 -10.34
N ASN A 139 -25.33 4.90 -11.42
CA ASN A 139 -26.66 4.30 -11.41
C ASN A 139 -26.53 2.77 -11.53
N VAL A 140 -26.08 2.09 -10.46
CA VAL A 140 -26.52 0.74 -10.01
C VAL A 140 -26.15 0.56 -8.54
#